data_AF-A0A0R1EVD9-F1
#
_entry.id   AF-A0A0R1EVD9-F1
#
_cell.length_a   1.000
_cell.length_b   1.000
_cell.length_c   1.000
_cell.angle_alpha   90.00
_cell.angle_beta   90.00
_cell.angle_gamma   90.00
#
_symmetry.space_group_name_H-M   'P 1'
#
loop_
_entity.id
_entity.type
_entity.pdbx_description
1 polymer ?
#
loop_
_entity_poly.entity_id
_entity_poly.type
_entity_poly.pdbx_seq_one_letter_code
_entity_poly.pdbx_strand_id
1 'polypeptide(L)'
;MSFFRKKLYLYIVFPIIAVAVAVTLAKNFFEGNTEAAHLNQSGNLVKRVVVTGDNTIQISFVSPRKSSYVITDLNEKRLVSGMTDTSRTIVKDLTPSSFKVVLRTEHNGRKVKEIVKIPKGYTIARSAISRKPVPMASEFTYQGRVHGLFRMKINFQGQKVSSNQATFKVSVRNLNYETPVELKPQYFTASNGEGKVVKISFRGNDSVPLGQEKVFWISFKEINSNEISGAVITYNTPDLDRPIPFINE
;
A
#
# COMPACT_ATOMS: atom_id res chain seq x y z
N MET A 1 -23.90 45.50 -63.96
CA MET A 1 -23.59 44.07 -63.71
C MET A 1 -22.86 43.77 -62.37
N SER A 2 -22.76 44.73 -61.43
CA SER A 2 -21.98 44.58 -60.17
C SER A 2 -22.83 44.29 -58.92
N PHE A 3 -24.11 44.67 -58.92
CA PHE A 3 -24.96 44.59 -57.72
C PHE A 3 -25.50 43.18 -57.41
N PHE A 4 -25.79 42.39 -58.45
CA PHE A 4 -26.33 41.02 -58.30
C PHE A 4 -25.29 40.02 -57.78
N ARG A 5 -24.01 40.18 -58.13
CA ARG A 5 -22.93 39.29 -57.66
C ARG A 5 -22.67 39.44 -56.16
N LYS A 6 -22.78 40.67 -55.61
CA LYS A 6 -22.60 40.92 -54.17
C LYS A 6 -23.74 40.35 -53.31
N LYS A 7 -24.99 40.44 -53.77
CA LYS A 7 -26.14 39.82 -53.07
C LYS A 7 -26.05 38.30 -53.09
N LEU A 8 -25.71 37.68 -54.22
CA LEU A 8 -25.56 36.23 -54.33
C LEU A 8 -24.43 35.69 -53.45
N TYR A 9 -23.32 36.43 -53.34
CA TYR A 9 -22.21 36.09 -52.44
C TYR A 9 -22.64 36.08 -50.96
N LEU A 10 -23.47 37.06 -50.56
CA LEU A 10 -24.03 37.14 -49.21
C LEU A 10 -24.98 35.97 -48.91
N TYR A 11 -25.81 35.54 -49.88
CA TYR A 11 -26.71 34.40 -49.71
C TYR A 11 -26.01 33.03 -49.64
N ILE A 12 -24.80 32.90 -50.21
CA ILE A 12 -24.07 31.62 -50.24
C ILE A 12 -23.03 31.55 -49.12
N VAL A 13 -22.32 32.63 -48.82
CA VAL A 13 -21.21 32.61 -47.85
C VAL A 13 -21.72 32.65 -46.40
N PHE A 14 -22.83 33.37 -46.15
CA PHE A 14 -23.40 33.48 -44.81
C PHE A 14 -23.90 32.14 -44.24
N PRO A 15 -24.63 31.27 -44.98
CA PRO A 15 -25.01 29.96 -44.46
C PRO A 15 -23.81 29.04 -44.26
N ILE A 16 -22.76 29.13 -45.08
CA ILE A 16 -21.54 28.32 -44.91
C ILE A 16 -20.81 28.69 -43.61
N ILE A 17 -20.67 29.99 -43.33
CA ILE A 17 -20.06 30.47 -42.08
C ILE A 17 -20.94 30.11 -40.89
N ALA A 18 -22.27 30.24 -41.00
CA ALA A 18 -23.20 29.87 -39.93
C ALA A 18 -23.13 28.37 -39.62
N VAL A 19 -23.03 27.51 -40.64
CA VAL A 19 -22.84 26.07 -40.46
C VAL A 19 -21.48 25.76 -39.85
N ALA A 20 -20.40 26.41 -40.29
CA ALA A 20 -19.07 26.20 -39.71
C ALA A 20 -19.03 26.61 -38.22
N VAL A 21 -19.64 27.74 -37.87
CA VAL A 21 -19.74 28.21 -36.48
C VAL A 21 -20.64 27.28 -35.66
N ALA A 22 -21.77 26.81 -36.21
CA ALA A 22 -22.65 25.85 -35.56
C ALA A 22 -21.97 24.50 -35.32
N VAL A 23 -21.19 23.99 -36.29
CA VAL A 23 -20.40 22.75 -36.14
C VAL A 23 -19.30 22.94 -35.10
N THR A 24 -18.66 24.10 -35.04
CA THR A 24 -17.62 24.39 -34.05
C THR A 24 -18.21 24.52 -32.64
N LEU A 25 -19.36 25.20 -32.51
CA LEU A 25 -20.11 25.30 -31.25
C LEU A 25 -20.65 23.95 -30.80
N ALA A 26 -21.21 23.15 -31.72
CA ALA A 26 -21.67 21.80 -31.42
C ALA A 26 -20.50 20.92 -30.98
N LYS A 27 -19.35 20.96 -31.67
CA LYS A 27 -18.16 20.20 -31.28
C LYS A 27 -17.68 20.58 -29.88
N ASN A 28 -17.62 21.88 -29.57
CA ASN A 28 -17.24 22.36 -28.23
C ASN A 28 -18.29 21.99 -27.16
N PHE A 29 -19.58 22.00 -27.49
CA PHE A 29 -20.67 21.65 -26.57
C PHE A 29 -20.75 20.14 -26.31
N PHE A 30 -20.56 19.30 -27.33
CA PHE A 30 -20.49 17.85 -27.20
C PHE A 30 -19.18 17.39 -26.55
N GLU A 31 -18.03 18.01 -26.85
CA GLU A 31 -16.77 17.73 -26.14
C GLU A 31 -16.89 18.09 -24.64
N GLY A 32 -17.49 19.24 -24.30
CA GLY A 32 -17.72 19.64 -22.91
C GLY A 32 -18.70 18.72 -22.14
N ASN A 33 -19.73 18.20 -22.81
CA ASN A 33 -20.67 17.24 -22.20
C ASN A 33 -20.10 15.82 -22.08
N THR A 34 -19.13 15.44 -22.90
CA THR A 34 -18.43 14.15 -22.78
C THR A 34 -17.42 14.19 -21.62
N GLU A 35 -16.78 15.33 -21.36
CA GLU A 35 -15.89 15.53 -20.21
C GLU A 35 -16.62 15.49 -18.86
N ALA A 36 -17.85 16.02 -18.79
CA ALA A 36 -18.70 15.94 -17.60
C ALA A 36 -19.22 14.50 -17.32
N ALA A 37 -19.41 13.69 -18.36
CA ALA A 37 -19.85 12.30 -18.22
C ALA A 37 -18.78 11.39 -17.58
N HIS A 38 -17.49 11.71 -17.73
CA HIS A 38 -16.39 10.93 -17.14
C HIS A 38 -16.27 11.08 -15.62
N LEU A 39 -16.81 12.15 -15.02
CA LEU A 39 -16.87 12.31 -13.56
C LEU A 39 -18.16 11.75 -12.94
N ASN A 40 -19.23 11.59 -13.73
CA ASN A 40 -20.50 11.02 -13.27
C ASN A 40 -20.49 9.48 -13.31
N GLN A 41 -19.52 8.85 -13.97
CA GLN A 41 -19.22 7.44 -13.76
C GLN A 41 -18.25 7.30 -12.59
N SER A 42 -18.81 7.04 -11.41
CA SER A 42 -18.13 6.42 -10.27
C SER A 42 -17.66 4.98 -10.61
N GLY A 43 -17.03 4.79 -11.77
CA GLY A 43 -16.66 3.50 -12.34
C GLY A 43 -15.24 3.56 -12.93
N ASN A 44 -14.25 3.23 -12.10
CA ASN A 44 -12.86 2.97 -12.46
C ASN A 44 -12.18 4.09 -13.28
N LEU A 45 -11.69 5.14 -12.60
CA LEU A 45 -10.72 6.08 -13.14
C LEU A 45 -9.46 5.32 -13.57
N VAL A 46 -9.04 4.32 -12.79
CA VAL A 46 -7.84 3.54 -13.12
C VAL A 46 -8.15 2.48 -14.17
N LYS A 47 -7.38 2.52 -15.26
CA LYS A 47 -7.52 1.58 -16.39
C LYS A 47 -6.45 0.50 -16.37
N ARG A 48 -5.26 0.78 -15.82
CA ARG A 48 -4.15 -0.18 -15.81
C ARG A 48 -3.14 0.14 -14.71
N VAL A 49 -2.65 -0.92 -14.07
CA VAL A 49 -1.51 -0.89 -13.16
C VAL A 49 -0.55 -1.99 -13.61
N VAL A 50 0.71 -1.65 -13.86
CA VAL A 50 1.75 -2.62 -14.23
C VAL A 50 2.97 -2.44 -13.36
N VAL A 51 3.65 -3.56 -13.10
CA VAL A 51 4.98 -3.57 -12.47
C VAL A 51 5.99 -3.54 -13.60
N THR A 52 6.97 -2.65 -13.48
CA THR A 52 8.08 -2.49 -14.44
C THR A 52 9.28 -3.33 -13.98
N GLY A 53 10.27 -3.51 -14.88
CA GLY A 53 11.44 -4.35 -14.60
C GLY A 53 12.28 -3.91 -13.39
N ASP A 54 12.27 -2.62 -13.06
CA ASP A 54 13.05 -2.05 -11.95
C ASP A 54 12.30 -2.09 -10.62
N ASN A 55 11.29 -2.96 -10.50
CA ASN A 55 10.44 -3.06 -9.31
C ASN A 55 9.82 -1.70 -8.93
N THR A 56 9.37 -0.95 -9.96
CA THR A 56 8.52 0.23 -9.82
C THR A 56 7.14 -0.06 -10.39
N ILE A 57 6.15 0.81 -10.13
CA ILE A 57 4.82 0.66 -10.71
C ILE A 57 4.50 1.82 -11.66
N GLN A 58 3.72 1.51 -12.68
CA GLN A 58 3.10 2.47 -13.58
C GLN A 58 1.58 2.41 -13.42
N ILE A 59 0.95 3.56 -13.24
CA ILE A 59 -0.51 3.71 -13.13
C ILE A 59 -1.02 4.52 -14.31
N SER A 60 -2.02 4.00 -15.00
CA SER A 60 -2.76 4.71 -16.05
C SER A 60 -4.19 4.95 -15.61
N PHE A 61 -4.61 6.21 -15.61
CA PHE A 61 -5.96 6.61 -15.22
C PHE A 61 -6.56 7.63 -16.18
N VAL A 62 -7.89 7.75 -16.13
CA VAL A 62 -8.68 8.69 -16.93
C VAL A 62 -9.25 9.75 -16.00
N SER A 63 -9.10 11.01 -16.38
CA SER A 63 -9.70 12.17 -15.72
C SER A 63 -9.91 13.30 -16.73
N PRO A 64 -10.79 14.28 -16.49
CA PRO A 64 -10.88 15.45 -17.35
C PRO A 64 -9.54 16.18 -17.50
N ARG A 65 -9.34 16.89 -18.60
CA ARG A 65 -8.13 17.72 -18.79
C ARG A 65 -8.06 18.79 -17.70
N LYS A 66 -6.84 19.20 -17.36
CA LYS A 66 -6.55 20.18 -16.29
C LYS A 66 -7.11 19.76 -14.92
N SER A 67 -7.34 18.47 -14.68
CA SER A 67 -7.62 17.97 -13.33
C SER A 67 -6.32 17.89 -12.55
N SER A 68 -6.32 18.36 -11.30
CA SER A 68 -5.21 18.07 -10.38
C SER A 68 -5.32 16.62 -9.94
N TYR A 69 -4.17 15.99 -9.67
CA TYR A 69 -4.13 14.64 -9.13
C TYR A 69 -3.03 14.49 -8.08
N VAL A 70 -3.28 13.61 -7.13
CA VAL A 70 -2.30 13.19 -6.13
C VAL A 70 -2.38 11.68 -6.00
N ILE A 71 -1.24 11.01 -6.10
CA ILE A 71 -1.11 9.59 -5.78
C ILE A 71 -0.35 9.49 -4.46
N THR A 72 -1.03 8.99 -3.44
CA THR A 72 -0.40 8.65 -2.17
C THR A 72 -0.37 7.14 -2.02
N ASP A 73 0.62 6.64 -1.31
CA ASP A 73 0.55 5.28 -0.80
C ASP A 73 -0.46 5.22 0.36
N LEU A 74 -0.72 4.03 0.91
CA LEU A 74 -1.65 3.91 2.04
C LEU A 74 -1.11 4.50 3.35
N ASN A 75 0.19 4.72 3.46
CA ASN A 75 0.84 5.34 4.61
C ASN A 75 0.83 6.87 4.50
N GLU A 76 -0.01 7.45 3.62
CA GLU A 76 -0.06 8.88 3.31
C GLU A 76 1.26 9.48 2.80
N LYS A 77 2.23 8.63 2.39
CA LYS A 77 3.41 9.11 1.69
C LYS A 77 2.95 9.54 0.30
N ARG A 78 3.16 10.81 -0.03
CA ARG A 78 2.91 11.32 -1.38
C ARG A 78 3.95 10.72 -2.32
N LEU A 79 3.49 9.99 -3.34
CA LEU A 79 4.36 9.42 -4.37
C LEU A 79 4.51 10.40 -5.53
N VAL A 80 3.41 11.04 -5.94
CA VAL A 80 3.41 12.09 -6.96
C VAL A 80 2.20 13.01 -6.78
N SER A 81 2.31 14.22 -7.32
CA SER A 81 1.19 15.11 -7.57
C SER A 81 1.43 15.89 -8.86
N GLY A 82 0.36 16.25 -9.55
CA GLY A 82 0.48 17.04 -10.77
C GLY A 82 -0.87 17.48 -11.31
N MET A 83 -0.86 17.98 -12.54
CA MET A 83 -2.06 18.31 -13.30
C MET A 83 -2.08 17.47 -14.57
N THR A 84 -3.27 17.09 -15.00
CA THR A 84 -3.47 16.27 -16.20
C THR A 84 -3.51 17.16 -17.45
N ASP A 85 -2.66 16.88 -18.42
CA ASP A 85 -2.66 17.61 -19.69
C ASP A 85 -3.64 17.00 -20.70
N THR A 86 -3.92 15.70 -20.55
CA THR A 86 -4.80 14.93 -21.43
C THR A 86 -5.81 14.14 -20.61
N SER A 87 -6.83 13.59 -21.29
CA SER A 87 -7.88 12.79 -20.63
C SER A 87 -7.38 11.47 -20.06
N ARG A 88 -6.21 10.98 -20.50
CA ARG A 88 -5.57 9.76 -20.01
C ARG A 88 -4.16 10.05 -19.56
N THR A 89 -3.92 9.91 -18.27
CA THR A 89 -2.60 10.19 -17.67
C THR A 89 -1.89 8.88 -17.33
N ILE A 90 -0.59 8.84 -17.61
CA ILE A 90 0.30 7.73 -17.25
C ILE A 90 1.35 8.27 -16.30
N VAL A 91 1.40 7.72 -15.11
CA VAL A 91 2.44 8.01 -14.11
C VAL A 91 3.33 6.80 -13.98
N LYS A 92 4.64 6.99 -14.11
CA LYS A 92 5.66 5.93 -14.09
C LYS A 92 6.53 6.06 -12.83
N ASP A 93 7.39 5.06 -12.63
CA ASP A 93 8.46 5.05 -11.63
C ASP A 93 8.00 5.26 -10.19
N LEU A 94 6.76 4.84 -9.90
CA LEU A 94 6.20 4.94 -8.57
C LEU A 94 6.77 3.83 -7.68
N THR A 95 7.24 4.21 -6.51
CA THR A 95 7.82 3.31 -5.48
C THR A 95 6.98 3.35 -4.20
N PRO A 96 5.76 2.80 -4.23
CA PRO A 96 4.86 2.78 -3.07
C PRO A 96 5.41 1.92 -1.94
N SER A 97 5.28 2.38 -0.69
CA SER A 97 5.61 1.55 0.48
C SER A 97 4.48 0.57 0.86
N SER A 98 3.54 0.32 -0.05
CA SER A 98 2.25 -0.32 0.20
C SER A 98 1.72 -1.03 -1.05
N PHE A 99 1.11 -2.21 -0.93
CA PHE A 99 0.45 -2.94 -2.05
C PHE A 99 -0.86 -2.31 -2.57
N LYS A 100 -1.24 -1.16 -2.03
CA LYS A 100 -2.38 -0.36 -2.47
C LYS A 100 -1.93 1.10 -2.52
N VAL A 101 -2.41 1.86 -3.48
CA VAL A 101 -2.24 3.33 -3.50
C VAL A 101 -3.60 4.01 -3.62
N VAL A 102 -3.64 5.28 -3.25
CA VAL A 102 -4.84 6.12 -3.35
C VAL A 102 -4.59 7.16 -4.43
N LEU A 103 -5.36 7.10 -5.51
CA LEU A 103 -5.45 8.16 -6.50
C LEU A 103 -6.56 9.13 -6.07
N ARG A 104 -6.21 10.40 -5.90
CA ARG A 104 -7.18 11.49 -5.73
C ARG A 104 -7.09 12.39 -6.95
N THR A 105 -8.23 12.73 -7.54
CA THR A 105 -8.32 13.70 -8.64
C THR A 105 -9.31 14.80 -8.30
N GLU A 106 -9.01 16.03 -8.66
CA GLU A 106 -9.91 17.17 -8.49
C GLU A 106 -10.03 17.99 -9.77
N HIS A 107 -11.28 18.31 -10.13
CA HIS A 107 -11.60 19.12 -11.30
C HIS A 107 -12.80 20.01 -10.99
N ASN A 108 -12.65 21.34 -11.15
CA ASN A 108 -13.71 22.32 -10.85
C ASN A 108 -14.37 22.10 -9.48
N GLY A 109 -13.56 21.83 -8.44
CA GLY A 109 -14.02 21.58 -7.08
C GLY A 109 -14.61 20.19 -6.81
N ARG A 110 -14.79 19.35 -7.84
CA ARG A 110 -15.23 17.95 -7.68
C ARG A 110 -14.05 17.05 -7.39
N LYS A 111 -14.09 16.34 -6.26
CA LYS A 111 -13.04 15.41 -5.81
C LYS A 111 -13.49 13.97 -6.00
N VAL A 112 -12.60 13.14 -6.57
CA VAL A 112 -12.80 11.69 -6.69
C VAL A 112 -11.60 10.99 -6.06
N LYS A 113 -11.86 9.88 -5.37
CA LYS A 113 -10.87 9.05 -4.72
C LYS A 113 -11.04 7.60 -5.18
N GLU A 114 -9.95 6.98 -5.61
CA GLU A 114 -9.93 5.56 -5.98
C GLU A 114 -8.77 4.84 -5.29
N ILE A 115 -9.06 3.64 -4.75
CA ILE A 115 -8.06 2.74 -4.17
C ILE A 115 -7.61 1.76 -5.23
N VAL A 116 -6.32 1.75 -5.50
CA VAL A 116 -5.70 1.02 -6.60
C VAL A 116 -4.86 -0.12 -6.02
N LYS A 117 -5.18 -1.37 -6.37
CA LYS A 117 -4.39 -2.53 -5.96
C LYS A 117 -3.15 -2.66 -6.85
N ILE A 118 -2.01 -2.92 -6.24
CA ILE A 118 -0.75 -3.19 -6.95
C ILE A 118 -0.67 -4.68 -7.32
N PRO A 119 -0.21 -5.03 -8.54
CA PRO A 119 -0.03 -6.42 -8.94
C PRO A 119 0.99 -7.18 -8.06
N LYS A 120 0.80 -8.50 -7.95
CA LYS A 120 1.63 -9.40 -7.10
C LYS A 120 3.13 -9.42 -7.44
N GLY A 121 3.54 -8.94 -8.61
CA GLY A 121 4.95 -8.89 -9.03
C GLY A 121 5.78 -7.75 -8.42
N TYR A 122 5.13 -6.80 -7.74
CA TYR A 122 5.82 -5.71 -7.05
C TYR A 122 6.34 -6.18 -5.69
N THR A 123 7.54 -5.77 -5.32
CA THR A 123 8.14 -6.03 -4.01
C THR A 123 8.37 -4.69 -3.30
N ILE A 124 7.91 -4.55 -2.07
CA ILE A 124 8.19 -3.34 -1.29
C ILE A 124 9.63 -3.41 -0.79
N ALA A 125 10.46 -2.42 -1.14
CA ALA A 125 11.82 -2.32 -0.63
C ALA A 125 11.78 -2.04 0.89
N ARG A 126 12.07 -3.08 1.68
CA ARG A 126 12.19 -3.15 3.17
C ARG A 126 11.70 -1.94 4.00
N SER A 127 10.58 -2.19 4.69
CA SER A 127 10.07 -1.65 5.96
C SER A 127 10.73 -0.42 6.64
N ALA A 128 9.92 0.62 6.84
CA ALA A 128 10.11 1.67 7.85
C ALA A 128 9.82 1.18 9.30
N ILE A 129 10.20 -0.06 9.62
CA ILE A 129 10.12 -0.60 10.98
C ILE A 129 11.51 -0.51 11.58
N SER A 130 11.74 0.49 12.45
CA SER A 130 12.96 0.50 13.26
C SER A 130 12.86 -0.63 14.29
N ARG A 131 13.63 -1.70 14.06
CA ARG A 131 13.80 -2.77 15.03
C ARG A 131 14.52 -2.22 16.24
N LYS A 132 14.00 -2.48 17.44
CA LYS A 132 14.84 -2.58 18.63
C LYS A 132 14.88 -4.05 19.06
N PRO A 133 16.07 -4.61 19.38
CA PRO A 133 16.15 -5.90 20.04
C PRO A 133 15.32 -5.85 21.34
N VAL A 134 14.53 -6.89 21.59
CA VAL A 134 13.59 -6.96 22.71
C VAL A 134 14.20 -7.84 23.80
N PRO A 135 14.48 -7.31 25.00
CA PRO A 135 14.96 -8.10 26.13
C PRO A 135 13.94 -9.16 26.56
N MET A 136 14.41 -10.30 27.06
CA MET A 136 13.55 -11.34 27.62
C MET A 136 12.63 -10.83 28.73
N ALA A 137 11.42 -11.41 28.79
CA ALA A 137 10.32 -11.06 29.72
C ALA A 137 9.59 -9.73 29.45
N SER A 138 9.78 -9.11 28.28
CA SER A 138 9.02 -7.91 27.90
C SER A 138 7.90 -8.23 26.91
N GLU A 139 6.75 -7.61 27.15
CA GLU A 139 5.71 -7.46 26.13
C GLU A 139 6.18 -6.36 25.18
N PHE A 140 6.05 -6.60 23.88
CA PHE A 140 6.32 -5.57 22.89
C PHE A 140 5.17 -5.47 21.90
N THR A 141 4.87 -4.24 21.52
CA THR A 141 3.86 -3.93 20.52
C THR A 141 4.57 -3.44 19.27
N TYR A 142 4.37 -4.13 18.16
CA TYR A 142 4.76 -3.62 16.85
C TYR A 142 3.86 -2.45 16.52
N GLN A 143 4.43 -1.27 16.42
CA GLN A 143 3.69 -0.05 16.10
C GLN A 143 3.65 0.14 14.58
N GLY A 144 2.46 0.46 14.09
CA GLY A 144 2.30 1.14 12.82
C GLY A 144 2.48 2.64 13.00
N ARG A 145 2.13 3.43 11.99
CA ARG A 145 2.29 4.89 12.04
C ARG A 145 1.40 5.56 13.10
N VAL A 146 0.25 4.99 13.42
CA VAL A 146 -0.77 5.60 14.30
C VAL A 146 -1.33 4.64 15.36
N HIS A 147 -1.22 3.33 15.16
CA HIS A 147 -1.77 2.32 16.07
C HIS A 147 -0.86 1.09 16.18
N GLY A 148 -1.03 0.31 17.25
CA GLY A 148 -0.34 -0.98 17.41
C GLY A 148 -0.89 -2.02 16.43
N LEU A 149 -0.01 -2.68 15.68
CA LEU A 149 -0.36 -3.68 14.69
C LEU A 149 -0.68 -5.02 15.35
N PHE A 150 0.29 -5.50 16.12
CA PHE A 150 0.16 -6.71 16.91
C PHE A 150 1.11 -6.60 18.11
N ARG A 151 0.78 -7.39 19.12
CA ARG A 151 1.52 -7.46 20.36
C ARG A 151 2.07 -8.86 20.52
N MET A 152 3.32 -8.96 20.93
CA MET A 152 3.96 -10.23 21.24
C MET A 152 4.53 -10.18 22.65
N LYS A 153 4.28 -11.24 23.42
CA LYS A 153 4.77 -11.39 24.79
C LYS A 153 5.53 -12.70 24.89
N ILE A 154 6.75 -12.64 25.41
CA ILE A 154 7.63 -13.79 25.55
C ILE A 154 7.86 -14.04 27.04
N ASN A 155 7.43 -15.20 27.52
CA ASN A 155 7.63 -15.62 28.91
C ASN A 155 8.57 -16.82 28.95
N PHE A 156 9.60 -16.76 29.78
CA PHE A 156 10.40 -17.93 30.11
C PHE A 156 9.54 -18.94 30.89
N GLN A 157 9.72 -20.23 30.60
CA GLN A 157 8.90 -21.30 31.18
C GLN A 157 9.75 -22.30 31.98
N GLY A 158 11.07 -22.24 31.83
CA GLY A 158 12.01 -23.10 32.53
C GLY A 158 13.07 -23.67 31.59
N GLN A 159 14.08 -24.27 32.20
CA GLN A 159 15.16 -24.95 31.52
C GLN A 159 15.23 -26.40 31.99
N LYS A 160 15.39 -27.32 31.04
CA LYS A 160 15.69 -28.71 31.30
C LYS A 160 17.21 -28.88 31.25
N VAL A 161 17.83 -28.92 32.42
CA VAL A 161 19.29 -29.00 32.58
C VAL A 161 19.86 -30.27 31.94
N SER A 162 19.16 -31.41 32.06
CA SER A 162 19.62 -32.68 31.48
C SER A 162 19.71 -32.69 29.95
N SER A 163 19.06 -31.76 29.26
CA SER A 163 19.08 -31.65 27.80
C SER A 163 19.54 -30.28 27.30
N ASN A 164 20.13 -29.44 28.18
CA ASN A 164 20.54 -28.07 27.88
C ASN A 164 19.52 -27.32 27.02
N GLN A 165 18.25 -27.39 27.44
CA GLN A 165 17.12 -26.87 26.68
C GLN A 165 16.35 -25.84 27.50
N ALA A 166 16.27 -24.61 27.02
CA ALA A 166 15.43 -23.57 27.59
C ALA A 166 14.12 -23.45 26.81
N THR A 167 12.99 -23.26 27.48
CA THR A 167 11.67 -23.19 26.82
C THR A 167 10.97 -21.86 27.12
N PHE A 168 10.32 -21.32 26.09
CA PHE A 168 9.65 -20.05 26.08
C PHE A 168 8.23 -20.21 25.56
N LYS A 169 7.28 -19.58 26.24
CA LYS A 169 5.90 -19.42 25.77
C LYS A 169 5.79 -18.05 25.13
N VAL A 170 5.38 -18.01 23.87
CA VAL A 170 5.17 -16.77 23.13
C VAL A 170 3.69 -16.63 22.86
N SER A 171 3.08 -15.52 23.30
CA SER A 171 1.72 -15.15 22.92
C SER A 171 1.76 -13.99 21.93
N VAL A 172 0.91 -14.06 20.92
CA VAL A 172 0.78 -13.04 19.88
C VAL A 172 -0.68 -12.70 19.71
N ARG A 173 -1.01 -11.42 19.88
CA ARG A 173 -2.33 -10.86 19.63
C ARG A 173 -2.26 -9.94 18.42
N ASN A 174 -3.00 -10.27 17.38
CA ASN A 174 -3.18 -9.39 16.25
C ASN A 174 -4.22 -8.32 16.60
N LEU A 175 -3.78 -7.07 16.70
CA LEU A 175 -4.62 -5.96 17.14
C LEU A 175 -5.35 -5.35 15.94
N ASN A 176 -4.58 -4.85 14.98
CA ASN A 176 -5.06 -4.06 13.85
C ASN A 176 -4.38 -4.46 12.53
N TYR A 177 -3.61 -5.57 12.51
CA TYR A 177 -2.94 -6.02 11.30
C TYR A 177 -3.90 -6.82 10.41
N GLU A 178 -4.31 -6.25 9.28
CA GLU A 178 -5.23 -6.91 8.33
C GLU A 178 -4.75 -8.28 7.86
N THR A 179 -3.43 -8.45 7.80
CA THR A 179 -2.84 -9.72 7.39
C THR A 179 -2.67 -10.60 8.62
N PRO A 180 -2.97 -11.90 8.54
CA PRO A 180 -2.64 -12.81 9.63
C PRO A 180 -1.16 -12.70 10.00
N VAL A 181 -0.85 -12.60 11.29
CA VAL A 181 0.55 -12.61 11.75
C VAL A 181 1.05 -14.04 11.66
N GLU A 182 2.01 -14.28 10.78
CA GLU A 182 2.53 -15.61 10.50
C GLU A 182 3.58 -16.03 11.53
N LEU A 183 3.35 -17.13 12.25
CA LEU A 183 4.25 -17.63 13.29
C LEU A 183 4.96 -18.89 12.82
N LYS A 184 5.81 -18.75 11.80
CA LYS A 184 6.57 -19.86 11.20
C LYS A 184 8.00 -19.89 11.72
N PRO A 185 8.63 -21.08 11.87
CA PRO A 185 9.97 -21.22 12.42
C PRO A 185 11.03 -20.38 11.71
N GLN A 186 10.95 -20.26 10.38
CA GLN A 186 11.87 -19.47 9.55
C GLN A 186 11.87 -17.97 9.86
N TYR A 187 10.86 -17.48 10.57
CA TYR A 187 10.74 -16.08 10.95
C TYR A 187 11.34 -15.79 12.33
N PHE A 188 11.90 -16.80 13.00
CA PHE A 188 12.51 -16.63 14.31
C PHE A 188 14.00 -16.95 14.26
N THR A 189 14.78 -16.11 14.91
CA THR A 189 16.19 -16.37 15.22
C THR A 189 16.42 -16.08 16.70
N ALA A 190 17.46 -16.67 17.27
CA ALA A 190 17.80 -16.43 18.66
C ALA A 190 19.31 -16.29 18.85
N SER A 191 19.69 -15.51 19.85
CA SER A 191 21.07 -15.41 20.33
C SER A 191 21.12 -15.57 21.84
N ASN A 192 22.23 -16.10 22.37
CA ASN A 192 22.48 -16.14 23.82
C ASN A 192 22.88 -14.76 24.37
N GLY A 193 23.13 -14.67 25.68
CA GLY A 193 23.58 -13.42 26.33
C GLY A 193 24.90 -12.84 25.80
N GLU A 194 25.69 -13.62 25.09
CA GLU A 194 26.95 -13.21 24.45
C GLU A 194 26.75 -12.80 22.97
N GLY A 195 25.52 -12.88 22.45
CA GLY A 195 25.19 -12.58 21.05
C GLY A 195 25.45 -13.72 20.07
N LYS A 196 25.86 -14.91 20.53
CA LYS A 196 26.05 -16.09 19.68
C LYS A 196 24.70 -16.68 19.27
N VAL A 197 24.56 -17.05 18.00
CA VAL A 197 23.33 -17.66 17.46
C VAL A 197 23.05 -19.00 18.14
N VAL A 198 21.80 -19.19 18.57
CA VAL A 198 21.32 -20.41 19.25
C VAL A 198 20.35 -21.15 18.34
N LYS A 199 20.48 -22.47 18.26
CA LYS A 199 19.53 -23.32 17.55
C LYS A 199 18.20 -23.32 18.28
N ILE A 200 17.11 -23.13 17.54
CA ILE A 200 15.76 -23.16 18.09
C ILE A 200 14.93 -24.31 17.53
N SER A 201 14.02 -24.82 18.33
CA SER A 201 12.89 -25.63 17.88
C SER A 201 11.59 -24.94 18.20
N PHE A 202 10.60 -25.17 17.36
CA PHE A 202 9.33 -24.48 17.39
C PHE A 202 8.20 -25.50 17.53
N ARG A 203 7.20 -25.21 18.36
CA ARG A 203 6.00 -26.03 18.52
C ARG A 203 4.75 -25.14 18.54
N GLY A 204 3.82 -25.44 17.64
CA GLY A 204 2.80 -24.50 17.17
C GLY A 204 3.16 -24.13 15.73
N ASN A 205 2.19 -23.84 14.87
CA ASN A 205 2.47 -23.33 13.53
C ASN A 205 1.19 -22.68 13.08
N ASP A 206 1.08 -21.40 13.38
CA ASP A 206 -0.21 -20.73 13.39
C ASP A 206 -0.09 -19.36 12.74
N SER A 207 -1.07 -19.06 11.90
CA SER A 207 -1.37 -17.68 11.53
C SER A 207 -2.27 -17.09 12.60
N VAL A 208 -2.07 -15.83 12.99
CA VAL A 208 -2.94 -15.11 13.94
C VAL A 208 -3.82 -14.11 13.17
N PRO A 209 -5.09 -14.45 12.88
CA PRO A 209 -6.01 -13.53 12.21
C PRO A 209 -6.26 -12.28 13.04
N LEU A 210 -6.74 -11.22 12.38
CA LEU A 210 -7.11 -9.96 13.02
C LEU A 210 -8.04 -10.18 14.22
N GLY A 211 -7.74 -9.52 15.34
CA GLY A 211 -8.50 -9.60 16.58
C GLY A 211 -8.24 -10.85 17.42
N GLN A 212 -7.51 -11.84 16.90
CA GLN A 212 -7.23 -13.08 17.62
C GLN A 212 -5.92 -13.05 18.39
N GLU A 213 -5.82 -13.93 19.37
CA GLU A 213 -4.61 -14.24 20.10
C GLU A 213 -4.27 -15.73 19.95
N LYS A 214 -3.00 -16.02 19.71
CA LYS A 214 -2.46 -17.39 19.64
C LYS A 214 -1.21 -17.51 20.48
N VAL A 215 -0.94 -18.73 20.89
CA VAL A 215 0.21 -19.09 21.72
C VAL A 215 0.99 -20.18 21.04
N PHE A 216 2.32 -20.06 21.08
CA PHE A 216 3.23 -21.09 20.61
C PHE A 216 4.45 -21.17 21.53
N TRP A 217 5.30 -22.17 21.26
CA TRP A 217 6.45 -22.49 22.09
C TRP A 217 7.72 -22.44 21.25
N ILE A 218 8.73 -21.75 21.76
CA ILE A 218 10.10 -21.79 21.25
C ILE A 218 10.96 -22.47 22.31
N SER A 219 11.80 -23.41 21.89
CA SER A 219 12.86 -23.93 22.74
C SER A 219 14.22 -23.65 22.14
N PHE A 220 15.16 -23.22 22.97
CA PHE A 220 16.57 -23.14 22.63
C PHE A 220 17.22 -24.47 22.93
N LYS A 221 18.03 -24.97 22.00
CA LYS A 221 18.79 -26.20 22.14
C LYS A 221 20.25 -25.88 22.41
N GLU A 222 20.92 -26.77 23.13
CA GLU A 222 22.37 -26.68 23.38
C GLU A 222 22.76 -25.37 24.10
N ILE A 223 21.90 -24.87 25.01
CA ILE A 223 22.14 -23.64 25.77
C ILE A 223 22.30 -23.93 27.27
N ASN A 224 23.39 -23.42 27.85
CA ASN A 224 23.67 -23.56 29.28
C ASN A 224 22.94 -22.51 30.10
N SER A 225 22.75 -22.76 31.40
CA SER A 225 21.97 -21.88 32.29
C SER A 225 22.54 -20.47 32.39
N ASN A 226 23.87 -20.34 32.37
CA ASN A 226 24.58 -19.05 32.40
C ASN A 226 24.40 -18.23 31.12
N GLU A 227 24.10 -18.87 29.98
CA GLU A 227 23.96 -18.22 28.67
C GLU A 227 22.52 -17.73 28.38
N ILE A 228 21.54 -18.16 29.18
CA ILE A 228 20.13 -17.76 29.05
C ILE A 228 19.92 -16.31 29.46
N SER A 229 20.68 -15.86 30.47
CA SER A 229 20.60 -14.48 30.93
C SER A 229 21.02 -13.54 29.80
N GLY A 230 20.13 -12.65 29.38
CA GLY A 230 20.37 -11.73 28.27
C GLY A 230 20.18 -12.34 26.88
N ALA A 231 19.68 -13.57 26.76
CA ALA A 231 19.35 -14.13 25.46
C ALA A 231 18.25 -13.33 24.75
N VAL A 232 18.19 -13.39 23.42
CA VAL A 232 17.28 -12.58 22.60
C VAL A 232 16.59 -13.47 21.60
N ILE A 233 15.26 -13.31 21.46
CA ILE A 233 14.48 -13.89 20.36
C ILE A 233 14.14 -12.76 19.40
N THR A 234 14.51 -12.94 18.14
CA THR A 234 14.19 -11.99 17.07
C THR A 234 13.14 -12.59 16.15
N TYR A 235 12.04 -11.86 15.96
CA TYR A 235 11.02 -12.17 14.97
C TYR A 235 11.22 -11.30 13.71
N ASN A 236 11.25 -11.94 12.55
CA ASN A 236 11.52 -11.35 11.25
C ASN A 236 10.65 -12.04 10.19
N THR A 237 9.61 -11.36 9.72
CA THR A 237 8.77 -11.86 8.62
C THR A 237 8.81 -10.90 7.43
N PRO A 238 8.81 -11.41 6.19
CA PRO A 238 8.61 -10.61 4.97
C PRO A 238 7.18 -10.06 4.88
N ASP A 239 6.23 -10.64 5.62
CA ASP A 239 4.82 -10.25 5.55
C ASP A 239 4.50 -8.97 6.32
N LEU A 240 5.43 -8.41 7.09
CA LEU A 240 5.29 -7.09 7.75
C LEU A 240 5.35 -5.92 6.77
N ASP A 241 5.65 -6.19 5.51
CA ASP A 241 5.69 -5.21 4.44
C ASP A 241 4.29 -4.91 3.84
N ARG A 242 3.18 -5.41 4.43
CA ARG A 242 1.83 -5.04 3.95
C ARG A 242 1.34 -3.74 4.59
N PRO A 243 0.83 -2.79 3.80
CA PRO A 243 0.24 -1.58 4.33
C PRO A 243 -1.02 -1.87 5.12
N ILE A 244 -1.12 -1.27 6.29
CA ILE A 244 -2.33 -1.30 7.10
C ILE A 244 -3.27 -0.24 6.55
N PRO A 245 -4.51 -0.56 6.18
CA PRO A 245 -5.51 0.46 5.99
C PRO A 245 -5.95 1.01 7.33
N PHE A 246 -5.97 2.33 7.37
CA PHE A 246 -6.74 3.08 8.34
C PHE A 246 -8.22 2.75 8.13
N ILE A 247 -8.82 2.06 9.10
CA ILE A 247 -10.27 2.17 9.29
C ILE A 247 -10.46 3.51 9.98
N ASN A 248 -10.80 4.54 9.21
CA ASN A 248 -11.43 5.73 9.76
C ASN A 248 -12.89 5.37 10.00
N GLU A 249 -13.31 5.40 11.26
CA GLU A 249 -14.64 5.92 11.59
C GLU A 249 -14.59 7.45 11.55
#